data_AF-A0A8K0NYN6-F1
#
_entry.id   AF-A0A8K0NYN6-F1
#
_cell.length_a   1.000
_cell.length_b   1.000
_cell.length_c   1.000
_cell.angle_alpha   90.00
_cell.angle_beta   90.00
_cell.angle_gamma   90.00
#
_symmetry.space_group_name_H-M   'P 1'
#
loop_
_entity.id
_entity.type
_entity.pdbx_description
1 polymer ?
#
loop_
_entity_poly.entity_id
_entity_poly.type
_entity_poly.pdbx_seq_one_letter_code
_entity_poly.pdbx_strand_id
1 'polypeptide(L)'
;MARRPNADEAEEKLRGILQKAAKLSLSVGSLEGAKKLLRGTSRTPNSLLPLLTGVISVTIALLYCLGLYTHAGFARMYLKWQGADLYEELCAIYMPEQLVKAFRPPEDCSMCQGLTQVDKVVNISPDIFEERYAYNGRPVVVKGAMENWTAQHTFSFEFFKNLYGDSLYYWNYQMGCQFFPYETEFRDLREVFNMSEKRANMSEGTKPWYIGWSNCDDRTARILRRHYGRPYFLPETAENKKLDWIFMGSPGYGAHMH
;
A
#
# COMPACT_ATOMS: atom_id res chain seq x y z
N MET A 1 61.02 13.69 72.61
CA MET A 1 59.96 12.69 72.35
C MET A 1 58.82 12.91 73.36
N ALA A 2 57.73 13.57 72.95
CA ALA A 2 56.54 13.68 73.79
C ALA A 2 55.59 12.53 73.43
N ARG A 3 55.23 11.69 74.41
CA ARG A 3 54.24 10.61 74.28
C ARG A 3 52.91 11.19 73.79
N ARG A 4 52.30 10.58 72.78
CA ARG A 4 50.90 10.86 72.43
C ARG A 4 50.02 10.41 73.60
N PRO A 5 49.12 11.25 74.13
CA PRO A 5 48.21 10.84 75.19
C PRO A 5 47.31 9.69 74.72
N ASN A 6 47.00 8.77 75.64
CA ASN A 6 46.02 7.70 75.41
C ASN A 6 44.64 8.31 75.08
N ALA A 7 43.83 7.65 74.25
CA ALA A 7 42.53 8.15 73.80
C ALA A 7 41.61 8.52 74.98
N ASP A 8 41.66 7.73 76.06
CA ASP A 8 40.89 7.97 77.28
C ASP A 8 41.34 9.26 78.01
N GLU A 9 42.64 9.57 77.99
CA GLU A 9 43.20 10.80 78.59
C GLU A 9 42.81 12.05 77.77
N ALA A 10 42.68 11.89 76.44
CA ALA A 10 42.21 12.95 75.56
C ALA A 10 40.71 13.23 75.74
N GLU A 11 39.89 12.19 75.95
CA GLU A 11 38.46 12.34 76.22
C GLU A 11 38.21 13.02 77.57
N GLU A 12 38.96 12.66 78.62
CA GLU A 12 38.85 13.27 79.94
C GLU A 12 39.25 14.76 79.91
N LYS A 13 40.33 15.09 79.19
CA LYS A 13 40.74 16.49 78.94
C LYS A 13 39.67 17.27 78.18
N LEU A 14 39.06 16.67 77.16
CA LEU A 14 37.99 17.32 76.37
C LEU A 14 36.76 17.58 77.24
N ARG A 15 36.33 16.62 78.07
CA ARG A 15 35.22 16.82 79.02
C ARG A 15 35.51 17.94 80.03
N GLY A 16 36.73 18.01 80.56
CA GLY A 16 37.16 19.08 81.45
C GLY A 16 37.13 20.47 80.80
N ILE A 17 37.52 20.57 79.52
CA ILE A 17 37.45 21.81 78.73
C ILE A 17 35.99 22.22 78.48
N LEU A 18 35.13 21.28 78.11
CA LEU A 18 33.70 21.54 77.85
C LEU A 18 32.96 21.99 79.12
N GLN A 19 33.27 21.41 80.29
CA GLN A 19 32.70 21.85 81.58
C GLN A 19 33.16 23.24 81.99
N LYS A 20 34.43 23.60 81.73
CA LYS A 20 34.93 24.97 81.97
C LYS A 20 34.30 25.99 81.01
N ALA A 21 34.12 25.63 79.74
CA ALA A 21 33.44 26.47 78.75
C ALA A 21 31.97 26.72 79.12
N ALA A 22 31.27 25.69 79.62
CA ALA A 22 29.90 25.82 80.11
C ALA A 22 29.79 26.76 81.33
N LYS A 23 30.73 26.70 82.28
CA LYS A 23 30.79 27.64 83.42
C LYS A 23 31.03 29.10 83.02
N LEU A 24 31.65 29.33 81.87
CA LEU A 24 31.95 30.67 81.33
C LEU A 24 30.90 31.16 80.31
N SER A 25 29.77 30.45 80.16
CA SER A 25 28.69 30.78 79.20
C SER A 25 29.15 30.87 77.73
N LEU A 26 30.19 30.11 77.36
CA LEU A 26 30.70 30.07 75.99
C LEU A 26 30.06 28.89 75.23
N SER A 27 29.38 29.19 74.12
CA SER A 27 28.82 28.17 73.22
C SER A 27 29.92 27.56 72.35
N VAL A 28 30.15 26.26 72.47
CA VAL A 28 31.18 25.51 71.73
C VAL A 28 30.96 25.54 70.21
N GLY A 29 29.73 25.82 69.76
CA GLY A 29 29.38 25.95 68.35
C GLY A 29 29.93 27.22 67.66
N SER A 30 30.44 28.20 68.43
CA SER A 30 31.03 29.43 67.86
C SER A 30 32.51 29.30 67.50
N LEU A 31 33.17 28.21 67.92
CA LEU A 31 34.59 27.98 67.67
C LEU A 31 34.84 27.52 66.22
N GLU A 32 35.75 28.21 65.52
CA GLU A 32 36.15 27.96 64.12
C GLU A 32 36.51 26.49 63.84
N GLY A 33 37.13 25.81 64.81
CA GLY A 33 37.55 24.41 64.70
C GLY A 33 36.38 23.41 64.65
N ALA A 34 35.29 23.67 65.38
CA ALA A 34 34.09 22.84 65.35
C ALA A 34 33.34 22.96 64.02
N LYS A 35 33.31 24.15 63.43
CA LYS A 35 32.75 24.41 62.09
C LYS A 35 33.52 23.67 60.98
N LYS A 36 34.84 23.50 61.12
CA LYS A 36 35.65 22.73 60.16
C LYS A 36 35.37 21.23 60.20
N LEU A 37 35.13 20.66 61.38
CA LEU A 37 34.75 19.25 61.52
C LEU A 37 33.32 18.97 61.00
N LEU A 38 32.39 19.89 61.21
CA LEU A 38 31.00 19.76 60.75
C LEU A 38 30.80 20.06 59.25
N ARG A 39 31.70 20.82 58.61
CA ARG A 39 31.68 21.05 57.14
C ARG A 39 32.13 19.85 56.32
N GLY A 40 32.59 18.78 56.95
CA GLY A 40 32.87 17.49 56.31
C GLY A 40 31.61 16.66 56.04
N THR A 41 30.50 17.26 55.61
CA THR A 41 29.31 16.51 55.20
C THR A 41 29.44 16.02 53.76
N SER A 42 29.78 14.74 53.62
CA SER A 42 29.12 13.78 52.71
C SER A 42 28.45 14.38 51.46
N ARG A 43 29.20 14.54 50.36
CA ARG A 43 28.61 14.50 49.02
C ARG A 43 28.56 13.05 48.57
N THR A 44 27.46 12.34 48.86
CA THR A 44 27.12 11.14 48.09
C THR A 44 26.62 11.61 46.72
N PRO A 45 27.26 11.23 45.60
CA PRO A 45 26.70 11.53 44.29
C PRO A 45 25.39 10.77 44.16
N ASN A 46 24.29 11.46 43.81
CA ASN A 46 23.05 10.80 43.41
C ASN A 46 23.35 9.98 42.14
N SER A 47 23.63 8.68 42.30
CA SER A 47 24.07 7.77 41.24
C SER A 47 23.03 7.58 40.11
N LEU A 48 21.80 8.03 40.34
CA LEU A 48 20.70 7.98 39.39
C LEU A 48 20.88 8.95 38.22
N LEU A 49 21.44 10.14 38.44
CA LEU A 49 21.55 11.17 37.41
C LEU A 49 22.51 10.78 36.26
N PRO A 50 23.76 10.32 36.51
CA PRO A 50 24.65 9.87 35.43
C PRO A 50 24.17 8.60 34.74
N LEU A 51 23.45 7.73 35.46
CA LEU A 51 22.83 6.53 34.89
C LEU A 51 21.73 6.90 33.88
N LEU A 52 20.84 7.82 34.26
CA LEU A 52 19.79 8.35 33.39
C LEU A 52 20.37 9.01 32.13
N THR A 53 21.41 9.84 32.26
CA THR A 53 22.04 10.49 31.10
C THR A 53 22.75 9.48 30.19
N GLY A 54 23.35 8.43 30.76
CA GLY A 54 23.97 7.34 29.99
C GLY A 54 22.94 6.57 29.17
N VAL A 55 21.82 6.19 29.79
CA VAL A 55 20.70 5.50 29.11
C VAL A 55 20.16 6.34 27.96
N ILE A 56 19.86 7.62 28.21
CA ILE A 56 19.32 8.53 27.18
C ILE A 56 20.29 8.66 25.99
N SER A 57 21.59 8.81 26.27
CA SER A 57 22.62 8.95 25.23
C SER A 57 22.72 7.71 24.35
N VAL A 58 22.68 6.51 24.95
CA VAL A 58 22.69 5.24 24.22
C VAL A 58 21.42 5.07 23.39
N THR A 59 20.26 5.43 23.94
CA THR A 59 18.99 5.38 23.19
C THR A 59 19.01 6.31 21.98
N ILE A 60 19.48 7.54 22.13
CA ILE A 60 19.57 8.50 21.02
C ILE A 60 20.55 7.99 19.94
N ALA A 61 21.71 7.46 20.36
CA ALA A 61 22.68 6.89 19.43
C ALA A 61 22.08 5.71 18.64
N LEU A 62 21.30 4.84 19.29
CA LEU A 62 20.60 3.74 18.62
C LEU A 62 19.54 4.23 17.64
N LEU A 63 18.71 5.22 18.02
CA LEU A 63 17.73 5.84 17.11
C LEU A 63 18.40 6.43 15.87
N TYR A 64 19.56 7.05 16.04
CA TYR A 64 20.34 7.65 14.96
C TYR A 64 20.99 6.58 14.06
N CYS A 65 21.66 5.58 14.64
CA CYS A 65 22.29 4.48 13.90
C CYS A 65 21.27 3.64 13.12
N LEU A 66 20.07 3.43 13.66
CA LEU A 66 18.97 2.74 12.98
C LEU A 66 18.20 3.65 12.00
N GLY A 67 18.53 4.94 11.93
CA GLY A 67 17.90 5.89 11.04
C GLY A 67 16.41 6.14 11.34
N LEU A 68 15.95 5.85 12.56
CA LEU A 68 14.53 5.91 12.96
C LEU A 68 13.97 7.33 12.99
N TYR A 69 14.83 8.34 12.95
CA TYR A 69 14.45 9.74 12.75
C TYR A 69 14.00 10.05 11.31
N THR A 70 14.20 9.11 10.37
CA THR A 70 13.73 9.22 8.99
C THR A 70 12.52 8.31 8.75
N HIS A 71 11.62 8.74 7.85
CA HIS A 71 10.49 7.89 7.42
C HIS A 71 10.97 6.54 6.85
N ALA A 72 12.09 6.53 6.12
CA ALA A 72 12.67 5.32 5.54
C ALA A 72 13.23 4.35 6.60
N GLY A 73 13.94 4.85 7.62
CA GLY A 73 14.46 3.99 8.70
C GLY A 73 13.34 3.40 9.54
N PHE A 74 12.32 4.20 9.86
CA PHE A 74 11.13 3.71 10.55
C PHE A 74 10.39 2.63 9.74
N ALA A 75 10.13 2.86 8.46
CA ALA A 75 9.47 1.90 7.57
C ALA A 75 10.23 0.57 7.50
N ARG A 76 11.57 0.61 7.37
CA ARG A 76 12.43 -0.58 7.38
C ARG A 76 12.34 -1.38 8.67
N MET A 77 12.37 -0.71 9.82
CA MET A 77 12.22 -1.37 11.11
C MET A 77 10.83 -1.99 11.27
N TYR A 78 9.78 -1.25 10.90
CA TYR A 78 8.40 -1.71 11.00
C TYR A 78 8.13 -2.92 10.10
N LEU A 79 8.52 -2.87 8.83
CA LEU A 79 8.36 -3.99 7.89
C LEU A 79 9.16 -5.22 8.35
N LYS A 80 10.40 -5.02 8.83
CA LYS A 80 11.20 -6.10 9.41
C LYS A 80 10.55 -6.72 10.65
N TRP A 81 9.91 -5.91 11.50
CA TRP A 81 9.13 -6.42 12.64
C TRP A 81 7.98 -7.29 12.13
N GLN A 82 7.22 -6.81 11.15
CA GLN A 82 6.09 -7.53 10.55
C GLN A 82 6.51 -8.76 9.72
N GLY A 83 7.81 -8.99 9.54
CA GLY A 83 8.33 -10.10 8.73
C GLY A 83 8.16 -9.89 7.22
N ALA A 84 7.91 -8.66 6.79
CA ALA A 84 7.73 -8.31 5.39
C ALA A 84 9.03 -7.81 4.75
N ASP A 85 9.25 -8.14 3.47
CA ASP A 85 10.38 -7.61 2.70
C ASP A 85 10.06 -6.21 2.15
N LEU A 86 11.03 -5.31 2.29
CA LEU A 86 10.99 -3.94 1.77
C LEU A 86 10.85 -3.88 0.25
N TYR A 87 11.30 -4.90 -0.46
CA TYR A 87 11.23 -4.97 -1.92
C TYR A 87 9.95 -5.63 -2.43
N GLU A 88 9.15 -6.23 -1.55
CA GLU A 88 7.88 -6.86 -1.90
C GLU A 88 6.68 -5.96 -1.59
N GLU A 89 6.82 -5.03 -0.65
CA GLU A 89 5.73 -4.15 -0.20
C GLU A 89 5.77 -2.77 -0.87
N LEU A 90 4.65 -2.39 -1.50
CA LEU A 90 4.45 -1.05 -2.07
C LEU A 90 4.31 0.04 -1.00
N CYS A 91 3.80 -0.31 0.19
CA CYS A 91 3.47 0.64 1.26
C CYS A 91 3.86 0.09 2.63
N ALA A 92 4.55 0.91 3.44
CA ALA A 92 4.91 0.55 4.81
C ALA A 92 3.70 0.51 5.76
N ILE A 93 2.64 1.26 5.45
CA ILE A 93 1.39 1.31 6.19
C ILE A 93 0.26 1.29 5.18
N TYR A 94 -0.67 0.35 5.33
CA TYR A 94 -1.88 0.31 4.53
C TYR A 94 -2.93 1.24 5.14
N MET A 95 -3.44 2.18 4.35
CA MET A 95 -4.52 3.07 4.80
C MET A 95 -5.85 2.30 4.78
N PRO A 96 -6.61 2.27 5.89
CA PRO A 96 -7.97 1.74 5.89
C PRO A 96 -8.82 2.41 4.81
N GLU A 97 -9.65 1.63 4.12
CA GLU A 97 -10.47 2.12 2.99
C GLU A 97 -11.36 3.31 3.39
N GLN A 98 -11.84 3.32 4.64
CA GLN A 98 -12.65 4.41 5.19
C GLN A 98 -11.85 5.71 5.28
N LEU A 99 -10.56 5.64 5.65
CA LEU A 99 -9.69 6.81 5.68
C LEU A 99 -9.35 7.28 4.27
N VAL A 100 -9.09 6.36 3.34
CA VAL A 100 -8.88 6.72 1.92
C VAL A 100 -10.10 7.47 1.39
N LYS A 101 -11.32 7.00 1.68
CA LYS A 101 -12.56 7.68 1.29
C LYS A 101 -12.74 9.03 1.98
N ALA A 102 -12.42 9.13 3.27
CA ALA A 102 -12.59 10.37 4.05
C ALA A 102 -11.60 11.46 3.66
N PHE A 103 -10.38 11.09 3.27
CA PHE A 103 -9.33 12.01 2.83
C PHE A 103 -9.24 12.13 1.31
N ARG A 104 -10.16 11.50 0.58
CA ARG A 104 -10.27 11.67 -0.87
C ARG A 104 -10.61 13.13 -1.16
N PRO A 105 -9.83 13.84 -1.99
CA PRO A 105 -10.19 15.20 -2.38
C PRO A 105 -11.56 15.22 -3.07
N PRO A 106 -12.31 16.32 -2.99
CA PRO A 106 -13.53 16.48 -3.77
C PRO A 106 -13.24 16.28 -5.26
N GLU A 107 -14.05 15.45 -5.91
CA GLU A 107 -13.92 15.19 -7.34
C GLU A 107 -14.45 16.39 -8.15
N ASP A 108 -13.72 16.78 -9.20
CA ASP A 108 -14.21 17.77 -10.15
C ASP A 108 -15.24 17.13 -11.09
N CYS A 109 -16.52 17.41 -10.84
CA CYS A 109 -17.63 16.90 -11.63
C CYS A 109 -17.85 17.67 -12.95
N SER A 110 -17.00 18.63 -13.32
CA SER A 110 -17.14 19.42 -14.56
C SER A 110 -17.30 18.55 -15.82
N MET A 111 -16.59 17.41 -15.87
CA MET A 111 -16.66 16.46 -16.99
C MET A 111 -18.06 15.83 -17.15
N CYS A 112 -18.78 15.57 -16.06
CA CYS A 112 -20.09 14.91 -16.08
C CYS A 112 -21.27 15.87 -15.82
N GLN A 113 -21.00 17.14 -15.50
CA GLN A 113 -22.04 18.12 -15.22
C GLN A 113 -22.93 18.36 -16.45
N GLY A 114 -24.24 18.24 -16.24
CA GLY A 114 -25.25 18.44 -17.29
C GLY A 114 -25.31 17.31 -18.32
N LEU A 115 -24.60 16.19 -18.12
CA LEU A 115 -24.69 15.03 -19.00
C LEU A 115 -26.01 14.27 -18.75
N THR A 116 -26.99 14.49 -19.61
CA THR A 116 -28.31 13.84 -19.53
C THR A 116 -28.42 12.62 -20.45
N GLN A 117 -27.55 12.52 -21.46
CA GLN A 117 -27.52 11.43 -22.42
C GLN A 117 -26.11 11.25 -22.98
N VAL A 118 -25.85 10.07 -23.55
CA VAL A 118 -24.61 9.78 -24.28
C VAL A 118 -24.79 10.15 -25.75
N ASP A 119 -23.90 10.99 -26.26
CA ASP A 119 -23.93 11.43 -27.65
C ASP A 119 -23.66 10.28 -28.62
N LYS A 120 -24.33 10.33 -29.77
CA LYS A 120 -24.26 9.30 -30.81
C LYS A 120 -23.87 9.94 -32.13
N VAL A 121 -22.66 9.62 -32.60
CA VAL A 121 -22.12 10.18 -33.85
C VAL A 121 -21.92 9.07 -34.89
N VAL A 122 -21.78 9.46 -36.15
CA VAL A 122 -21.50 8.56 -37.28
C VAL A 122 -20.56 9.27 -38.24
N ASN A 123 -19.66 8.53 -38.88
CA ASN A 123 -18.71 9.04 -39.87
C ASN A 123 -17.89 10.26 -39.40
N ILE A 124 -17.45 10.23 -38.13
CA ILE A 124 -16.63 11.29 -37.52
C ILE A 124 -15.16 11.11 -37.92
N SER A 125 -14.49 12.18 -38.33
CA SER A 125 -13.05 12.13 -38.64
C SER A 125 -12.21 11.98 -37.36
N PRO A 126 -11.00 11.40 -37.45
CA PRO A 126 -10.07 11.32 -36.32
C PRO A 126 -9.82 12.67 -35.63
N ASP A 127 -9.59 13.73 -36.40
CA ASP A 127 -9.29 15.06 -35.84
C ASP A 127 -10.46 15.61 -35.00
N ILE A 128 -11.69 15.48 -35.51
CA ILE A 128 -12.89 15.95 -34.79
C ILE A 128 -13.16 15.06 -33.57
N PHE A 129 -12.92 13.75 -33.67
CA PHE A 129 -13.05 12.85 -32.53
C PHE A 129 -12.05 13.21 -31.42
N GLU A 130 -10.80 13.45 -31.78
CA GLU A 130 -9.73 13.82 -30.85
C GLU A 130 -10.03 15.16 -30.16
N GLU A 131 -10.39 16.18 -30.94
CA GLU A 131 -10.74 17.51 -30.44
C GLU A 131 -11.95 17.48 -29.48
N ARG A 132 -12.99 16.72 -29.84
CA ARG A 132 -14.29 16.80 -29.14
C ARG A 132 -14.53 15.74 -28.08
N TYR A 133 -13.86 14.59 -28.13
CA TYR A 133 -14.22 13.43 -27.30
C TYR A 133 -13.04 12.73 -26.62
N ALA A 134 -11.84 12.68 -27.21
CA ALA A 134 -10.78 11.80 -26.70
C ALA A 134 -10.26 12.17 -25.29
N TYR A 135 -10.28 13.46 -24.92
CA TYR A 135 -9.56 13.97 -23.73
C TYR A 135 -10.40 14.81 -22.77
N ASN A 136 -11.73 14.74 -22.83
CA ASN A 136 -12.62 15.52 -21.95
C ASN A 136 -13.40 14.68 -20.92
N GLY A 137 -13.23 13.36 -20.92
CA GLY A 137 -13.92 12.45 -20.01
C GLY A 137 -15.42 12.26 -20.29
N ARG A 138 -15.94 12.73 -21.42
CA ARG A 138 -17.34 12.57 -21.80
C ARG A 138 -17.54 11.36 -22.73
N PRO A 139 -18.51 10.47 -22.44
CA PRO A 139 -18.74 9.30 -23.25
C PRO A 139 -19.39 9.65 -24.59
N VAL A 140 -19.05 8.89 -25.63
CA VAL A 140 -19.64 8.98 -26.96
C VAL A 140 -19.80 7.58 -27.55
N VAL A 141 -20.87 7.36 -28.30
CA VAL A 141 -21.07 6.16 -29.12
C VAL A 141 -20.84 6.51 -30.59
N VAL A 142 -19.80 5.94 -31.18
CA VAL A 142 -19.54 6.06 -32.63
C VAL A 142 -20.20 4.90 -33.36
N LYS A 143 -21.21 5.21 -34.16
CA LYS A 143 -21.90 4.23 -35.02
C LYS A 143 -21.09 3.96 -36.29
N GLY A 144 -21.18 2.74 -36.80
CA GLY A 144 -20.50 2.32 -38.04
C GLY A 144 -19.01 2.01 -37.88
N ALA A 145 -18.45 2.13 -36.68
CA ALA A 145 -17.02 1.90 -36.39
C ALA A 145 -16.49 0.52 -36.85
N MET A 146 -17.38 -0.45 -36.94
CA MET A 146 -17.07 -1.85 -37.23
C MET A 146 -17.55 -2.30 -38.62
N GLU A 147 -17.99 -1.38 -39.50
CA GLU A 147 -18.58 -1.73 -40.80
C GLU A 147 -17.65 -2.58 -41.68
N ASN A 148 -16.34 -2.33 -41.62
CA ASN A 148 -15.34 -3.08 -42.39
C ASN A 148 -14.80 -4.33 -41.67
N TRP A 149 -15.36 -4.69 -40.50
CA TRP A 149 -14.88 -5.84 -39.72
C TRP A 149 -15.68 -7.09 -40.05
N THR A 150 -15.02 -8.12 -40.56
CA THR A 150 -15.66 -9.43 -40.78
C THR A 150 -16.03 -10.13 -39.46
N ALA A 151 -15.49 -9.66 -38.33
CA ALA A 151 -15.76 -10.18 -36.99
C ALA A 151 -17.25 -10.30 -36.69
N GLN A 152 -18.09 -9.39 -37.18
CA GLN A 152 -19.54 -9.42 -36.97
C GLN A 152 -20.22 -10.68 -37.51
N HIS A 153 -19.63 -11.32 -38.51
CA HIS A 153 -20.16 -12.53 -39.17
C HIS A 153 -19.32 -13.78 -38.90
N THR A 154 -18.13 -13.62 -38.32
CA THR A 154 -17.21 -14.73 -38.04
C THR A 154 -17.19 -15.12 -36.57
N PHE A 155 -17.21 -14.14 -35.67
CA PHE A 155 -17.04 -14.40 -34.24
C PHE A 155 -18.33 -14.99 -33.66
N SER A 156 -18.22 -16.22 -33.19
CA SER A 156 -19.28 -17.01 -32.59
C SER A 156 -18.69 -17.89 -31.50
N PHE A 157 -19.55 -18.46 -30.65
CA PHE A 157 -19.11 -19.42 -29.63
C PHE A 157 -18.26 -20.54 -30.24
N GLU A 158 -18.72 -21.11 -31.35
CA GLU A 158 -18.03 -22.21 -32.04
C GLU A 158 -16.70 -21.78 -32.65
N PHE A 159 -16.63 -20.56 -33.22
CA PHE A 159 -15.37 -19.99 -33.69
C PHE A 159 -14.34 -19.91 -32.56
N PHE A 160 -14.72 -19.34 -31.41
CA PHE A 160 -13.79 -19.22 -30.27
C PHE A 160 -13.43 -20.58 -29.67
N LYS A 161 -14.39 -21.50 -29.56
CA LYS A 161 -14.15 -22.87 -29.10
C LYS A 161 -13.09 -23.59 -29.96
N ASN A 162 -13.20 -23.49 -31.28
CA ASN A 162 -12.23 -24.09 -32.20
C ASN A 162 -10.89 -23.35 -32.19
N LEU A 163 -10.91 -22.03 -32.11
CA LEU A 163 -9.70 -21.19 -32.10
C LEU A 163 -8.81 -21.49 -30.89
N TYR A 164 -9.42 -21.58 -29.72
CA TYR A 164 -8.70 -21.85 -28.47
C TYR A 164 -8.47 -23.34 -28.23
N GLY A 165 -9.15 -24.25 -28.95
CA GLY A 165 -9.11 -25.70 -28.73
C GLY A 165 -7.71 -26.26 -28.45
N ASP A 166 -6.75 -26.01 -29.36
CA ASP A 166 -5.36 -26.46 -29.18
C ASP A 166 -4.67 -25.77 -27.99
N SER A 167 -4.85 -24.45 -27.84
CA SER A 167 -4.16 -23.62 -26.85
C SER A 167 -4.53 -23.99 -25.40
N LEU A 168 -5.73 -24.53 -25.20
CA LEU A 168 -6.24 -24.89 -23.88
C LEU A 168 -5.53 -26.10 -23.24
N TYR A 169 -4.88 -26.94 -24.06
CA TYR A 169 -4.13 -28.11 -23.58
C TYR A 169 -2.68 -27.80 -23.21
N TYR A 170 -2.15 -26.67 -23.66
CA TYR A 170 -0.77 -26.26 -23.40
C TYR A 170 -0.73 -25.16 -22.32
N TRP A 171 -0.44 -25.57 -21.09
CA TRP A 171 -0.37 -24.68 -19.92
C TRP A 171 0.49 -23.42 -20.11
N ASN A 172 1.54 -23.49 -20.93
CA ASN A 172 2.42 -22.36 -21.22
C ASN A 172 1.70 -21.19 -21.91
N TYR A 173 0.65 -21.44 -22.69
CA TYR A 173 -0.14 -20.37 -23.34
C TYR A 173 -1.17 -19.72 -22.42
N GLN A 174 -1.44 -20.31 -21.26
CA GLN A 174 -2.38 -19.76 -20.26
C GLN A 174 -1.69 -18.96 -19.16
N MET A 175 -0.36 -19.06 -19.01
CA MET A 175 0.38 -18.31 -18.00
C MET A 175 0.25 -16.80 -18.23
N GLY A 176 -0.31 -16.09 -17.25
CA GLY A 176 -0.52 -14.64 -17.29
C GLY A 176 -1.84 -14.19 -17.89
N CYS A 177 -2.69 -15.10 -18.37
CA CYS A 177 -4.03 -14.75 -18.85
C CYS A 177 -5.00 -14.57 -17.69
N GLN A 178 -5.72 -13.46 -17.73
CA GLN A 178 -6.80 -13.17 -16.80
C GLN A 178 -8.13 -13.71 -17.36
N PHE A 179 -8.90 -14.32 -16.48
CA PHE A 179 -10.25 -14.81 -16.73
C PHE A 179 -11.21 -14.18 -15.71
N PHE A 180 -12.34 -13.69 -16.20
CA PHE A 180 -13.34 -12.98 -15.41
C PHE A 180 -14.67 -13.75 -15.43
N PRO A 181 -14.98 -14.51 -14.36
CA PRO A 181 -16.27 -15.18 -14.21
C PRO A 181 -17.29 -14.22 -13.59
N TYR A 182 -18.12 -13.59 -14.43
CA TYR A 182 -19.18 -12.71 -13.93
C TYR A 182 -20.42 -13.54 -13.59
N GLU A 183 -20.67 -13.73 -12.28
CA GLU A 183 -21.81 -14.48 -11.74
C GLU A 183 -22.00 -15.88 -12.37
N THR A 184 -20.90 -16.60 -12.60
CA THR A 184 -20.89 -17.94 -13.18
C THR A 184 -19.96 -18.88 -12.40
N GLU A 185 -20.21 -20.19 -12.51
CA GLU A 185 -19.38 -21.21 -11.87
C GLU A 185 -18.07 -21.52 -12.62
N PHE A 186 -17.93 -21.02 -13.85
CA PHE A 186 -16.77 -21.32 -14.69
C PHE A 186 -15.48 -20.80 -14.06
N ARG A 187 -14.43 -21.62 -14.11
CA ARG A 187 -13.10 -21.30 -13.58
C ARG A 187 -12.12 -20.88 -14.67
N ASP A 188 -12.33 -21.38 -15.88
CA ASP A 188 -11.49 -21.10 -17.04
C ASP A 188 -12.23 -21.36 -18.36
N LEU A 189 -11.58 -21.03 -19.48
CA LEU A 189 -12.14 -21.19 -20.82
C LEU A 189 -12.42 -22.64 -21.22
N ARG A 190 -11.75 -23.64 -20.62
CA ARG A 190 -12.01 -25.06 -20.93
C ARG A 190 -13.40 -25.43 -20.46
N GLU A 191 -13.75 -25.03 -19.24
CA GLU A 191 -15.09 -25.27 -18.70
C GLU A 191 -16.16 -24.53 -19.51
N VAL A 192 -15.88 -23.29 -19.93
CA VAL A 192 -16.75 -22.51 -20.82
C VAL A 192 -16.98 -23.26 -22.13
N PHE A 193 -15.93 -23.64 -22.86
CA PHE A 193 -16.08 -24.31 -24.16
C PHE A 193 -16.56 -25.76 -24.07
N ASN A 194 -16.53 -26.36 -22.88
CA ASN A 194 -17.12 -27.66 -22.60
C ASN A 194 -18.60 -27.59 -22.15
N MET A 195 -19.19 -26.39 -22.07
CA MET A 195 -20.62 -26.26 -21.79
C MET A 195 -21.48 -26.87 -22.90
N SER A 196 -22.73 -27.23 -22.56
CA SER A 196 -23.65 -27.76 -23.56
C SER A 196 -24.05 -26.71 -24.58
N GLU A 197 -24.28 -27.12 -25.83
CA GLU A 197 -24.77 -26.24 -26.90
C GLU A 197 -26.08 -25.54 -26.50
N LYS A 198 -26.97 -26.26 -25.80
CA LYS A 198 -28.20 -25.68 -25.24
C LYS A 198 -27.91 -24.47 -24.35
N ARG A 199 -26.88 -24.54 -23.48
CA ARG A 199 -26.51 -23.43 -22.60
C ARG A 199 -25.80 -22.30 -23.35
N ALA A 200 -24.90 -22.64 -24.26
CA ALA A 200 -24.22 -21.65 -25.11
C ALA A 200 -25.24 -20.80 -25.89
N ASN A 201 -26.31 -21.44 -26.38
CA ASN A 201 -27.41 -20.78 -27.11
C ASN A 201 -28.53 -20.23 -26.21
N MET A 202 -28.37 -20.26 -24.87
CA MET A 202 -29.38 -19.82 -23.90
C MET A 202 -30.78 -20.42 -24.15
N SER A 203 -30.83 -21.72 -24.41
CA SER A 203 -32.09 -22.46 -24.52
C SER A 203 -32.86 -22.47 -23.20
N GLU A 204 -34.17 -22.68 -23.27
CA GLU A 204 -35.05 -22.73 -22.09
C GLU A 204 -34.54 -23.71 -21.02
N GLY A 205 -34.59 -23.30 -19.76
CA GLY A 205 -34.15 -24.09 -18.61
C GLY A 205 -32.63 -24.11 -18.37
N THR A 206 -31.83 -23.39 -19.17
CA THR A 206 -30.39 -23.27 -18.96
C THR A 206 -30.01 -22.06 -18.10
N LYS A 207 -28.86 -22.15 -17.42
CA LYS A 207 -28.35 -21.05 -16.60
C LYS A 207 -27.67 -19.99 -17.47
N PRO A 208 -27.95 -18.68 -17.25
CA PRO A 208 -27.21 -17.62 -17.90
C PRO A 208 -25.72 -17.66 -17.53
N TRP A 209 -24.90 -17.05 -18.36
CA TRP A 209 -23.45 -16.99 -18.18
C TRP A 209 -22.89 -15.74 -18.85
N TYR A 210 -21.89 -15.12 -18.25
CA TYR A 210 -21.14 -14.02 -18.84
C TYR A 210 -19.69 -14.10 -18.37
N ILE A 211 -18.76 -14.07 -19.32
CA ILE A 211 -17.33 -14.22 -19.03
C ILE A 211 -16.52 -13.23 -19.85
N GLY A 212 -15.39 -12.80 -19.29
CA GLY A 212 -14.36 -12.04 -19.98
C GLY A 212 -13.02 -12.76 -19.89
N TRP A 213 -12.15 -12.60 -20.90
CA TRP A 213 -10.79 -13.11 -20.82
C TRP A 213 -9.82 -12.27 -21.65
N SER A 214 -8.55 -12.31 -21.27
CA SER A 214 -7.46 -11.78 -22.08
C SER A 214 -6.87 -12.88 -22.96
N ASN A 215 -6.60 -12.54 -24.22
CA ASN A 215 -5.86 -13.40 -25.12
C ASN A 215 -4.34 -13.18 -24.95
N CYS A 216 -3.62 -14.19 -24.45
CA CYS A 216 -2.16 -14.18 -24.38
C CYS A 216 -1.49 -15.12 -25.40
N ASP A 217 -2.28 -15.78 -26.26
CA ASP A 217 -1.75 -16.59 -27.35
C ASP A 217 -1.55 -15.73 -28.59
N ASP A 218 -0.29 -15.53 -28.98
CA ASP A 218 0.12 -14.79 -30.18
C ASP A 218 -0.43 -15.40 -31.47
N ARG A 219 -0.58 -16.74 -31.56
CA ARG A 219 -1.22 -17.39 -32.72
C ARG A 219 -2.67 -16.96 -32.82
N THR A 220 -3.39 -17.06 -31.70
CA THR A 220 -4.79 -16.65 -31.61
C THR A 220 -4.95 -15.16 -31.93
N ALA A 221 -4.08 -14.29 -31.39
CA ALA A 221 -4.11 -12.85 -31.65
C ALA A 221 -4.00 -12.55 -33.16
N ARG A 222 -3.05 -13.19 -33.87
CA ARG A 222 -2.91 -13.00 -35.31
C ARG A 222 -4.14 -13.42 -36.10
N ILE A 223 -4.87 -14.45 -35.66
CA ILE A 223 -6.10 -14.90 -36.33
C ILE A 223 -7.21 -13.89 -36.06
N LEU A 224 -7.40 -13.48 -34.81
CA LEU A 224 -8.39 -12.48 -34.42
C LEU A 224 -8.21 -11.16 -35.17
N ARG A 225 -6.96 -10.67 -35.27
CA ARG A 225 -6.59 -9.42 -35.96
C ARG A 225 -6.74 -9.45 -37.49
N ARG A 226 -7.12 -10.59 -38.09
CA ARG A 226 -7.58 -10.63 -39.49
C ARG A 226 -9.03 -10.18 -39.65
N HIS A 227 -9.82 -10.21 -38.57
CA HIS A 227 -11.25 -9.98 -38.62
C HIS A 227 -11.69 -8.61 -38.10
N TYR A 228 -10.81 -7.89 -37.43
CA TYR A 228 -11.03 -6.51 -36.99
C TYR A 228 -9.73 -5.71 -37.00
N GLY A 229 -9.86 -4.39 -37.07
CA GLY A 229 -8.75 -3.46 -37.09
C GLY A 229 -8.94 -2.30 -36.13
N ARG A 230 -8.12 -1.27 -36.27
CA ARG A 230 -8.34 0.01 -35.58
C ARG A 230 -9.61 0.67 -36.14
N PRO A 231 -10.58 1.10 -35.30
CA PRO A 231 -11.71 1.89 -35.77
C PRO A 231 -11.28 3.16 -36.52
N TYR A 232 -12.03 3.54 -37.55
CA TYR A 232 -11.65 4.64 -38.45
C TYR A 232 -11.55 6.02 -37.77
N PHE A 233 -12.21 6.19 -36.63
CA PHE A 233 -12.30 7.47 -35.92
C PHE A 233 -11.19 7.68 -34.89
N LEU A 234 -10.34 6.67 -34.63
CA LEU A 234 -9.24 6.83 -33.69
C LEU A 234 -8.03 7.49 -34.38
N PRO A 235 -7.34 8.43 -33.73
CA PRO A 235 -6.13 9.06 -34.28
C PRO A 235 -4.99 8.05 -34.44
N GLU A 236 -4.01 8.34 -35.32
CA GLU A 236 -2.84 7.47 -35.55
C GLU A 236 -1.94 7.33 -34.33
N THR A 237 -1.97 8.32 -33.45
CA THR A 237 -1.27 8.34 -32.16
C THR A 237 -1.96 7.48 -31.10
N ALA A 238 -3.20 7.00 -31.35
CA ALA A 238 -3.91 6.16 -30.40
C ALA A 238 -3.15 4.84 -30.18
N GLU A 239 -2.80 4.58 -28.92
CA GLU A 239 -2.13 3.34 -28.54
C GLU A 239 -3.05 2.13 -28.81
N ASN A 240 -2.49 1.09 -29.41
CA ASN A 240 -3.14 -0.21 -29.52
C ASN A 240 -2.44 -1.20 -28.62
N LYS A 241 -3.14 -1.68 -27.59
CA LYS A 241 -2.62 -2.72 -26.71
C LYS A 241 -2.51 -4.04 -27.50
N LYS A 242 -1.39 -4.74 -27.35
CA LYS A 242 -1.19 -6.07 -27.95
C LYS A 242 -2.21 -7.12 -27.44
N LEU A 243 -2.71 -6.94 -26.22
CA LEU A 243 -3.64 -7.85 -25.58
C LEU A 243 -5.08 -7.57 -26.01
N ASP A 244 -5.74 -8.62 -26.51
CA ASP A 244 -7.15 -8.59 -26.86
C ASP A 244 -7.97 -9.01 -25.64
N TRP A 245 -9.01 -8.24 -25.34
CA TRP A 245 -10.01 -8.60 -24.34
C TRP A 245 -11.29 -9.03 -25.04
N ILE A 246 -11.77 -10.22 -24.72
CA ILE A 246 -12.98 -10.77 -25.30
C ILE A 246 -13.99 -10.98 -24.18
N PHE A 247 -15.22 -10.57 -24.43
CA PHE A 247 -16.35 -10.76 -23.54
C PHE A 247 -17.46 -11.47 -24.30
N MET A 248 -18.08 -12.46 -23.67
CA MET A 248 -19.11 -13.27 -24.28
C MET A 248 -20.06 -13.82 -23.21
N GLY A 249 -21.32 -13.93 -23.55
CA GLY A 249 -22.31 -14.54 -22.68
C GLY A 249 -23.73 -14.43 -23.21
N SER A 250 -24.66 -14.87 -22.38
CA SER A 250 -26.10 -14.73 -22.59
C SER A 250 -26.60 -13.35 -22.16
N PRO A 251 -27.76 -12.89 -22.64
CA PRO A 251 -28.45 -11.73 -22.07
C PRO A 251 -28.64 -11.89 -20.55
N GLY A 252 -28.55 -10.78 -19.81
CA GLY A 252 -28.73 -10.76 -18.36
C GLY A 252 -27.51 -10.22 -17.64
N TYR A 253 -26.67 -11.10 -17.11
CA TYR A 253 -25.49 -10.73 -16.33
C TYR A 253 -24.49 -9.88 -17.11
N GLY A 254 -23.79 -9.01 -16.39
CA GLY A 254 -22.77 -8.13 -16.93
C GLY A 254 -21.65 -7.92 -15.91
N ALA A 255 -20.65 -7.13 -16.29
CA ALA A 255 -19.62 -6.72 -15.34
C ALA A 255 -20.21 -5.83 -14.24
N HIS A 256 -19.79 -6.03 -13.00
CA HIS A 256 -20.12 -5.13 -11.90
C HIS A 256 -19.56 -3.72 -12.14
N MET A 257 -20.18 -2.73 -11.49
CA MET A 257 -19.67 -1.36 -11.49
C MET A 257 -18.26 -1.34 -10.89
N HIS A 258 -17.32 -0.73 -11.61
CA HIS A 258 -15.91 -0.60 -11.26
C HIS A 258 -15.39 0.78 -11.67
#